data_AF-A0A356QVR0-F1
#
_entry.id   AF-A0A356QVR0-F1
#
_cell.length_a   1.000
_cell.length_b   1.000
_cell.length_c   1.000
_cell.angle_alpha   90.00
_cell.angle_beta   90.00
_cell.angle_gamma   90.00
#
_symmetry.space_group_name_H-M   'P 1'
#
loop_
_entity.id
_entity.type
_entity.pdbx_description
1 polymer ?
#
loop_
_entity_poly.entity_id
_entity_poly.type
_entity_poly.pdbx_seq_one_letter_code
_entity_poly.pdbx_strand_id
1 'polypeptide(L)'
;MKKPFALTQPAKSLAPVAFAIALAGCSMAPKYDRPPAPIDIVYPSGAAYAEPAKATPEAPVTDAADIGWRDFFRDPLLQQLIGIALESNRDMRKAALNVEAAQALYRIQRAEVLPNLGVSGRGAAERLPADLSNTGAA
;
A
#
# COMPACT_ATOMS: atom_id res chain seq x y z
N MET A 1 28.25 1.56 -54.64
CA MET A 1 28.37 2.41 -53.43
C MET A 1 27.03 3.06 -53.13
N LYS A 2 26.57 2.93 -51.89
CA LYS A 2 25.47 3.66 -51.22
C LYS A 2 24.05 3.50 -51.79
N LYS A 3 23.30 2.52 -51.26
CA LYS A 3 21.83 2.60 -51.19
C LYS A 3 21.46 3.23 -49.83
N PRO A 4 20.63 4.29 -49.79
CA PRO A 4 20.20 4.88 -48.53
C PRO A 4 19.15 3.97 -47.89
N PHE A 5 19.42 3.56 -46.65
CA PHE A 5 18.49 2.81 -45.82
C PHE A 5 17.41 3.79 -45.35
N ALA A 6 16.24 3.75 -46.00
CA ALA A 6 15.12 4.64 -45.70
C ALA A 6 14.54 4.32 -44.31
N LEU A 7 14.78 5.21 -43.36
CA LEU A 7 14.17 5.24 -42.03
C LEU A 7 12.73 5.75 -42.13
N THR A 8 11.81 4.93 -42.65
CA THR A 8 10.38 5.29 -42.66
C THR A 8 9.53 4.05 -42.39
N GLN A 9 9.33 3.70 -41.12
CA GLN A 9 8.14 2.96 -40.61
C GLN A 9 8.13 2.70 -39.07
N PRO A 10 8.37 3.68 -38.17
CA PRO A 10 8.22 3.43 -36.73
C PRO A 10 6.74 3.29 -36.29
N ALA A 11 5.79 3.87 -37.04
CA ALA A 11 4.40 3.99 -36.61
C ALA A 11 3.57 2.69 -36.68
N LYS A 12 3.89 1.75 -37.58
CA LYS A 12 3.13 0.48 -37.74
C LYS A 12 3.57 -0.62 -36.78
N SER A 13 4.79 -0.56 -36.26
CA SER A 13 5.32 -1.58 -35.33
C SER A 13 4.94 -1.34 -33.86
N LEU A 14 4.43 -0.15 -33.53
CA LEU A 14 3.98 0.21 -32.18
C LEU A 14 2.54 -0.23 -31.86
N ALA A 15 1.73 -0.52 -32.88
CA ALA A 15 0.34 -0.94 -32.73
C ALA A 15 0.12 -2.22 -31.90
N PRO A 16 0.88 -3.33 -32.08
CA PRO A 16 0.70 -4.52 -31.25
C PRO A 16 1.09 -4.30 -29.79
N VAL A 17 2.06 -3.43 -29.51
CA VAL A 17 2.49 -3.10 -28.14
C VAL A 17 1.41 -2.26 -27.44
N ALA A 18 0.82 -1.28 -28.13
CA ALA A 18 -0.28 -0.48 -27.60
C ALA A 18 -1.52 -1.33 -27.28
N PHE A 19 -1.84 -2.31 -28.14
CA PHE A 19 -2.94 -3.23 -27.91
C PHE A 19 -2.67 -4.18 -26.73
N ALA A 20 -1.46 -4.72 -26.60
CA ALA A 20 -1.08 -5.57 -25.46
C ALA A 20 -1.15 -4.82 -24.10
N ILE A 21 -0.77 -3.54 -24.07
CA ILE A 21 -0.89 -2.69 -22.87
C ILE A 21 -2.37 -2.45 -22.52
N ALA A 22 -3.24 -2.27 -23.52
CA ALA A 22 -4.66 -2.04 -23.30
C ALA A 22 -5.39 -3.25 -22.68
N LEU A 23 -4.92 -4.48 -22.90
CA LEU A 23 -5.50 -5.70 -22.33
C LEU A 23 -4.98 -6.03 -20.91
N ALA A 24 -3.88 -5.42 -20.46
CA ALA A 24 -3.21 -5.78 -19.20
C ALA A 24 -3.86 -5.17 -17.93
N GLY A 25 -4.99 -4.48 -18.05
CA GLY A 25 -5.53 -3.61 -16.99
C GLY A 25 -6.84 -4.03 -16.30
N CYS A 26 -7.38 -5.23 -16.55
CA CYS A 26 -8.65 -5.63 -15.93
C CYS A 26 -8.49 -5.88 -14.43
N SER A 27 -8.96 -4.96 -13.59
CA SER A 27 -9.09 -5.16 -12.15
C SER A 27 -10.43 -5.83 -11.84
N MET A 28 -10.39 -7.05 -11.32
CA MET A 28 -11.58 -7.79 -10.85
C MET A 28 -11.93 -7.48 -9.39
N ALA A 29 -11.33 -6.43 -8.81
CA ALA A 29 -11.57 -6.06 -7.42
C ALA A 29 -13.02 -5.57 -7.26
N PRO A 30 -13.81 -6.15 -6.33
CA PRO A 30 -15.14 -5.66 -6.02
C PRO A 30 -15.10 -4.20 -5.54
N LYS A 31 -16.18 -3.46 -5.77
CA LYS A 31 -16.34 -2.12 -5.21
C LYS A 31 -16.36 -2.24 -3.68
N TYR A 32 -15.55 -1.43 -3.01
CA TYR A 32 -15.58 -1.33 -1.54
C TYR A 32 -16.89 -0.69 -1.11
N ASP A 33 -17.66 -1.41 -0.29
CA ASP A 33 -18.85 -0.90 0.39
C ASP A 33 -18.62 -0.98 1.90
N ARG A 34 -18.81 0.15 2.60
CA ARG A 34 -18.55 0.23 4.04
C ARG A 34 -19.80 -0.29 4.76
N PRO A 35 -19.69 -1.37 5.56
CA PRO A 35 -20.84 -1.86 6.29
C PRO A 35 -21.40 -0.80 7.23
N PRO A 36 -22.74 -0.70 7.38
CA PRO A 36 -23.33 0.17 8.38
C PRO A 36 -22.84 -0.22 9.77
N ALA A 37 -22.60 0.78 10.63
CA ALA A 37 -22.11 0.53 11.98
C ALA A 37 -23.20 -0.21 12.79
N PRO A 38 -22.89 -1.34 13.45
CA PRO A 38 -23.86 -2.14 14.20
C PRO A 38 -24.07 -1.59 15.61
N ILE A 39 -24.26 -0.27 15.72
CA ILE A 39 -24.47 0.45 16.97
C ILE A 39 -25.57 1.50 16.77
N ASP A 40 -26.18 1.90 17.87
CA ASP A 40 -27.13 3.01 17.84
C ASP A 40 -26.42 4.32 17.47
N ILE A 41 -27.11 5.12 16.66
CA ILE A 41 -26.59 6.41 16.19
C ILE A 41 -26.58 7.50 17.29
N VAL A 42 -27.22 7.24 18.42
CA VAL A 42 -27.29 8.14 19.57
C VAL A 42 -26.90 7.38 20.83
N TYR A 43 -26.17 8.05 21.73
CA TYR A 43 -25.86 7.51 23.05
C TYR A 43 -27.14 7.30 23.88
N PRO A 44 -27.12 6.39 24.87
CA PRO A 44 -28.25 6.18 25.77
C PRO A 44 -28.66 7.45 26.53
N SER A 45 -29.96 7.59 26.80
CA SER A 45 -30.54 8.66 27.63
C SER A 45 -31.11 8.11 28.94
N GLY A 46 -31.11 8.92 30.01
CA GLY A 46 -31.69 8.54 31.31
C GLY A 46 -31.15 9.37 32.47
N ALA A 47 -31.55 9.07 33.70
CA ALA A 47 -31.16 9.85 34.89
C ALA A 47 -29.64 9.97 35.13
N ALA A 48 -28.85 9.03 34.60
CA ALA A 48 -27.38 9.05 34.66
C ALA A 48 -26.71 9.75 33.45
N TYR A 49 -27.47 10.12 32.42
CA TYR A 49 -26.96 10.68 31.17
C TYR A 49 -27.41 12.13 31.04
N ALA A 50 -26.45 13.05 30.97
CA ALA A 50 -26.75 14.45 30.68
C ALA A 50 -27.22 14.61 29.23
N GLU A 51 -28.09 15.59 29.00
CA GLU A 51 -28.54 15.96 27.66
C GLU A 51 -27.34 16.33 26.77
N PRO A 52 -27.30 15.86 25.51
CA PRO A 52 -26.20 16.16 24.62
C PRO A 52 -26.09 17.66 24.36
N ALA A 53 -24.86 18.18 24.41
CA ALA A 53 -24.59 19.57 24.11
C ALA A 53 -25.04 19.89 22.67
N LYS A 54 -25.94 20.86 22.53
CA LYS A 54 -26.39 21.35 21.23
C LYS A 54 -25.47 22.47 20.77
N ALA A 55 -24.95 22.37 19.55
CA ALA A 55 -24.21 23.46 18.94
C ALA A 55 -25.12 24.69 18.83
N THR A 56 -24.66 25.81 19.38
CA THR A 56 -25.30 27.11 19.25
C THR A 56 -24.37 28.03 18.45
N PRO A 57 -24.88 29.10 17.83
CA PRO A 57 -24.03 30.07 17.13
C PRO A 57 -22.93 30.69 18.02
N GLU A 58 -23.17 30.76 19.34
CA GLU A 58 -22.26 31.32 20.34
C GLU A 58 -21.27 30.28 20.91
N ALA A 59 -21.58 28.99 20.81
CA ALA A 59 -20.74 27.88 21.26
C ALA A 59 -20.82 26.71 20.25
N PRO A 60 -19.97 26.70 19.20
CA PRO A 60 -19.89 25.57 18.30
C PRO A 60 -19.35 24.35 19.04
N VAL A 61 -19.96 23.18 18.80
CA VAL A 61 -19.45 21.91 19.32
C VAL A 61 -18.32 21.45 18.39
N THR A 62 -17.09 21.42 18.92
CA THR A 62 -15.93 20.83 18.26
C THR A 62 -15.89 19.33 18.55
N ASP A 63 -15.51 18.51 17.56
CA ASP A 63 -15.28 17.09 17.79
C ASP A 63 -14.12 16.92 18.78
N ALA A 64 -14.27 15.99 19.72
CA ALA A 64 -13.24 15.68 20.70
C ALA A 64 -11.93 15.22 20.03
N ALA A 65 -12.02 14.61 18.84
CA ALA A 65 -10.85 14.20 18.06
C ALA A 65 -10.00 15.37 17.56
N ASP A 66 -10.60 16.54 17.35
CA ASP A 66 -9.92 17.75 16.86
C ASP A 66 -9.31 18.57 18.00
N ILE A 67 -9.71 18.31 19.24
CA ILE A 67 -9.16 18.97 20.42
C ILE A 67 -7.79 18.35 20.72
N GLY A 68 -6.74 19.17 20.63
CA GLY A 68 -5.40 18.76 20.99
C GLY A 68 -5.33 18.32 22.46
N TRP A 69 -4.63 17.23 22.74
CA TRP A 69 -4.50 16.72 24.12
C TRP A 69 -3.91 17.76 25.10
N ARG A 70 -3.08 18.68 24.60
CA ARG A 70 -2.53 19.79 25.41
C ARG A 70 -3.61 20.78 25.85
N ASP A 71 -4.61 21.02 25.02
CA ASP A 71 -5.72 21.93 25.35
C ASP A 71 -6.73 21.25 26.28
N PHE A 72 -6.84 19.92 26.20
CA PHE A 72 -7.68 19.12 27.07
C PHE A 72 -7.09 18.97 28.49
N PHE A 73 -5.82 18.58 28.60
CA PHE A 73 -5.15 18.38 29.90
C PHE A 73 -4.58 19.69 30.42
N ARG A 74 -5.16 20.27 31.48
CA ARG A 74 -4.71 21.56 32.04
C ARG A 74 -3.48 21.49 32.94
N ASP A 75 -3.11 20.30 33.42
CA ASP A 75 -1.98 20.12 34.33
C ASP A 75 -0.65 20.11 33.54
N PRO A 76 0.26 21.09 33.78
CA PRO A 76 1.52 21.19 33.06
C PRO A 76 2.46 20.01 33.36
N LEU A 77 2.43 19.42 34.55
CA LEU A 77 3.24 18.24 34.89
C LEU A 77 2.78 17.03 34.07
N LEU A 78 1.47 16.82 33.99
CA LEU A 78 0.89 15.75 33.18
C LEU A 78 1.23 15.94 31.70
N GLN A 79 1.16 17.17 31.19
CA GLN A 79 1.52 17.44 29.80
C GLN A 79 2.99 17.10 29.50
N GLN A 80 3.91 17.39 30.43
CA GLN A 80 5.32 17.02 30.29
C GLN A 80 5.51 15.51 30.27
N LEU A 81 4.83 14.78 31.16
CA LEU A 81 4.88 13.32 31.21
C LEU A 81 4.34 12.68 29.93
N ILE A 82 3.25 13.21 29.37
CA ILE A 82 2.72 12.77 28.07
C ILE A 82 3.76 13.02 26.97
N GLY A 83 4.40 14.19 26.96
CA GLY A 83 5.47 14.51 26.01
C GLY A 83 6.62 13.50 26.06
N ILE A 84 7.14 13.23 27.26
CA ILE A 84 8.21 12.24 27.48
C ILE A 84 7.75 10.85 27.01
N ALA A 85 6.53 10.44 27.37
CA ALA A 85 5.98 9.16 26.94
C ALA A 85 5.87 9.06 25.41
N LEU A 86 5.38 10.07 24.72
CA LEU A 86 5.27 10.05 23.25
C LEU A 86 6.64 9.95 22.55
N GLU A 87 7.69 10.51 23.14
CA GLU A 87 9.05 10.48 22.57
C GLU A 87 9.80 9.18 22.89
N SER A 88 9.68 8.69 24.14
CA SER A 88 10.49 7.58 24.64
C SER A 88 9.77 6.23 24.67
N ASN A 89 8.46 6.17 24.40
CA ASN A 89 7.71 4.92 24.50
C ASN A 89 8.08 3.95 23.37
N ARG A 90 8.60 2.79 23.76
CA ARG A 90 9.05 1.73 22.85
C ARG A 90 7.90 1.08 22.08
N ASP A 91 6.70 1.04 22.64
CA ASP A 91 5.52 0.52 21.95
C ASP A 91 5.08 1.45 20.81
N MET A 92 5.11 2.76 21.04
CA MET A 92 4.86 3.74 19.97
C MET A 92 5.92 3.65 18.87
N ARG A 93 7.19 3.46 19.25
CA ARG A 93 8.27 3.22 18.28
C ARG A 93 8.05 1.94 17.47
N LYS A 94 7.63 0.84 18.12
CA LYS A 94 7.26 -0.40 17.41
C LYS A 94 6.10 -0.18 16.45
N ALA A 95 5.07 0.56 16.86
CA ALA A 95 3.93 0.88 16.00
C ALA A 95 4.37 1.68 14.75
N ALA A 96 5.25 2.66 14.91
CA ALA A 96 5.83 3.41 13.78
C ALA A 96 6.62 2.50 12.82
N LEU A 97 7.49 1.63 13.36
CA LEU A 97 8.25 0.67 12.56
C LEU A 97 7.35 -0.34 11.84
N ASN A 98 6.21 -0.74 12.43
CA ASN A 98 5.24 -1.60 11.77
C ASN A 98 4.61 -0.94 10.54
N VAL A 99 4.38 0.37 10.59
CA VAL A 99 3.92 1.15 9.43
C VAL A 99 4.98 1.15 8.33
N GLU A 100 6.25 1.38 8.69
CA GLU A 100 7.37 1.33 7.72
C GLU A 100 7.52 -0.07 7.10
N ALA A 101 7.39 -1.12 7.91
CA ALA A 101 7.42 -2.51 7.44
C ALA A 101 6.27 -2.79 6.45
N ALA A 102 5.05 -2.34 6.76
CA ALA A 102 3.90 -2.47 5.86
C ALA A 102 4.12 -1.72 4.54
N GLN A 103 4.70 -0.51 4.59
CA GLN A 103 5.07 0.25 3.39
C GLN A 103 6.15 -0.46 2.57
N ALA A 104 7.15 -1.09 3.21
CA ALA A 104 8.17 -1.86 2.52
C ALA A 104 7.59 -3.08 1.80
N LEU A 105 6.69 -3.83 2.46
CA LEU A 105 5.97 -4.95 1.86
C LEU A 105 5.13 -4.51 0.66
N TYR A 106 4.43 -3.37 0.78
CA TYR A 106 3.69 -2.80 -0.34
C TYR A 106 4.59 -2.48 -1.54
N ARG A 107 5.79 -1.92 -1.31
CA ARG A 107 6.75 -1.65 -2.39
C ARG A 107 7.23 -2.92 -3.08
N ILE A 108 7.41 -4.02 -2.35
CA ILE A 108 7.79 -5.32 -2.92
C ILE A 108 6.66 -5.84 -3.82
N GLN A 109 5.43 -5.87 -3.34
CA GLN A 109 4.27 -6.31 -4.14
C GLN A 109 4.10 -5.45 -5.40
N ARG A 110 4.32 -4.14 -5.28
CA ARG A 110 4.28 -3.23 -6.43
C ARG A 110 5.43 -3.47 -7.41
N ALA A 111 6.57 -3.99 -6.97
CA ALA A 111 7.68 -4.33 -7.87
C ALA A 111 7.39 -5.60 -8.69
N GLU A 112 6.50 -6.48 -8.23
CA GLU A 112 6.14 -7.71 -8.95
C GLU A 112 5.39 -7.46 -10.26
N VAL A 113 4.72 -6.31 -10.41
CA VAL A 113 4.11 -5.91 -11.69
C VAL A 113 5.11 -5.31 -12.69
N LEU A 114 6.36 -5.10 -12.28
CA LEU A 114 7.44 -4.61 -13.14
C LEU A 114 8.27 -5.78 -13.70
N PRO A 115 8.86 -5.66 -14.90
CA PRO A 115 9.75 -6.68 -15.41
C PRO A 115 11.02 -6.77 -14.56
N ASN A 116 11.41 -8.00 -14.19
CA ASN A 116 12.68 -8.26 -13.51
C ASN A 116 13.83 -8.26 -14.54
N LEU A 117 14.86 -7.47 -14.28
CA LEU A 117 16.06 -7.40 -15.12
C LEU A 117 17.22 -8.05 -14.35
N GLY A 118 17.74 -9.15 -14.90
CA GLY A 118 18.87 -9.88 -14.31
C GLY A 118 19.72 -10.55 -15.39
N VAL A 119 20.97 -10.83 -15.06
CA VAL A 119 21.90 -11.59 -15.91
C VAL A 119 22.14 -12.94 -15.24
N SER A 120 21.98 -14.03 -15.99
CA SER A 120 22.26 -15.39 -15.51
C SER A 120 23.16 -16.13 -16.51
N GLY A 121 24.02 -16.99 -15.99
CA GLY A 121 24.88 -17.89 -16.76
C GLY A 121 24.64 -19.32 -16.32
N ARG A 122 24.45 -20.24 -17.27
CA ARG A 122 24.23 -21.66 -17.00
C ARG A 122 25.20 -22.50 -17.84
N GLY A 123 25.93 -23.38 -17.19
CA GLY A 123 26.69 -24.47 -17.82
C GLY A 123 26.13 -25.81 -17.38
N ALA A 124 25.97 -26.74 -18.31
CA ALA A 124 25.57 -28.11 -18.03
C ALA A 124 26.46 -29.05 -18.84
N ALA A 125 26.99 -30.08 -18.18
CA ALA A 125 27.72 -31.18 -18.80
C ALA A 125 27.05 -32.48 -18.35
N GLU A 126 26.49 -33.21 -19.30
CA GLU A 126 25.83 -34.49 -19.06
C GLU A 126 26.41 -35.52 -20.03
N ARG A 127 26.62 -36.74 -19.55
CA ARG A 127 27.07 -37.86 -20.38
C ARG A 127 25.95 -38.89 -20.40
N LEU A 128 25.26 -38.99 -21.53
CA LEU A 128 24.24 -40.00 -21.75
C LEU A 128 24.91 -41.26 -22.34
N PRO A 129 24.72 -42.44 -21.73
CA PRO A 129 25.11 -43.70 -22.35
C PRO A 129 24.39 -43.90 -23.70
N ALA A 130 25.06 -44.53 -24.66
CA ALA A 130 24.51 -44.75 -26.01
C ALA A 130 23.13 -45.42 -26.00
N ASP A 131 22.91 -46.36 -25.08
CA ASP A 131 21.68 -47.13 -24.89
C ASP A 131 20.46 -46.27 -24.51
N LEU A 132 20.67 -45.05 -24.01
CA LEU A 132 19.63 -44.10 -23.61
C LEU A 132 19.55 -42.89 -24.56
N SER A 133 20.36 -42.84 -25.62
CA SER A 133 20.34 -41.75 -26.60
C SER A 133 19.31 -42.00 -27.71
N ASN A 134 18.41 -41.04 -27.95
CA ASN A 134 17.44 -41.12 -29.06
C ASN A 134 18.10 -41.05 -30.46
N THR A 135 19.41 -40.79 -30.53
CA THR A 135 20.20 -40.69 -31.75
C THR A 135 21.23 -41.82 -31.92
N GLY A 136 21.36 -42.74 -30.95
CA GLY A 136 22.24 -43.91 -31.03
C GLY A 136 23.75 -43.64 -31.02
N ALA A 137 24.20 -42.45 -30.59
CA ALA A 137 25.61 -42.09 -30.54
C ALA A 137 25.97 -41.52 -29.16
N ALA A 138 27.07 -42.02 -28.59
CA ALA A 138 27.65 -41.56 -27.31
C ALA A 138 28.54 -40.33 -27.47
#